data_AF-A0A3C0SBK4-F1
#
_entry.id   AF-A0A3C0SBK4-F1
#
_cell.length_a   1.000
_cell.length_b   1.000
_cell.length_c   1.000
_cell.angle_alpha   90.00
_cell.angle_beta   90.00
_cell.angle_gamma   90.00
#
_symmetry.space_group_name_H-M   'P 1'
#
loop_
_entity.id
_entity.type
_entity.pdbx_description
1 polymer ?
#
loop_
_entity_poly.entity_id
_entity_poly.type
_entity_poly.pdbx_seq_one_letter_code
_entity_poly.pdbx_strand_id
1 'polypeptide(L)'
;MIHPPKYFSGTTANWKLILVAVCLFIHAASESAYCIDEVSFKKYPILSIPVPSKVDLTKLPRGKTFQVNHPHFILQYFFNNRDIFGLIFNRKPKYGIIVHLCFFRSCEENPHDLKKVIAKPQVPPYGQTFFSVKFPHQLQYEFQGLEFLPVQ
;
A
#
# COMPACT_ATOMS: atom_id res chain seq x y z
N MET A 1 -16.81 -80.95 1.25
CA MET A 1 -16.92 -79.81 2.18
C MET A 1 -15.69 -78.92 1.99
N ILE A 2 -15.91 -77.81 1.26
CA ILE A 2 -15.35 -76.45 1.37
C ILE A 2 -13.82 -76.31 1.56
N HIS A 3 -13.14 -75.95 0.46
CA HIS A 3 -11.80 -75.35 0.47
C HIS A 3 -11.85 -73.88 0.92
N PRO A 4 -10.91 -73.38 1.73
CA PRO A 4 -10.73 -71.95 1.94
C PRO A 4 -9.87 -71.30 0.82
N PRO A 5 -10.03 -69.99 0.58
CA PRO A 5 -9.58 -69.35 -0.64
C PRO A 5 -8.09 -68.99 -0.65
N LYS A 6 -7.59 -68.82 -1.87
CA LYS A 6 -6.23 -68.48 -2.27
C LYS A 6 -5.96 -66.96 -2.16
N TYR A 7 -4.77 -66.64 -1.65
CA TYR A 7 -3.96 -65.42 -1.81
C TYR A 7 -4.49 -64.08 -1.27
N PHE A 8 -3.62 -63.34 -0.56
CA PHE A 8 -2.99 -62.11 -1.08
C PHE A 8 -1.74 -61.78 -0.27
N SER A 9 -0.56 -61.96 -0.89
CA SER A 9 0.70 -61.44 -0.38
C SER A 9 0.62 -59.91 -0.43
N GLY A 10 0.80 -59.26 0.71
CA GLY A 10 0.83 -57.80 0.80
C GLY A 10 1.91 -57.24 -0.12
N THR A 11 1.48 -56.42 -1.07
CA THR A 11 2.35 -55.63 -1.92
C THR A 11 3.24 -54.76 -1.05
N THR A 12 4.55 -55.03 -1.06
CA THR A 12 5.56 -54.14 -0.51
C THR A 12 5.48 -52.82 -1.27
N ALA A 13 4.84 -51.81 -0.66
CA ALA A 13 4.81 -50.46 -1.19
C ALA A 13 6.25 -49.99 -1.35
N ASN A 14 6.69 -49.85 -2.60
CA ASN A 14 8.05 -49.51 -2.93
C ASN A 14 8.28 -48.04 -2.55
N TRP A 15 8.88 -47.80 -1.38
CA TRP A 15 9.12 -46.49 -0.77
C TRP A 15 9.69 -45.44 -1.74
N LYS A 16 10.45 -45.89 -2.75
CA LYS A 16 10.98 -45.03 -3.81
C LYS A 16 9.87 -44.40 -4.68
N LEU A 17 8.79 -45.12 -4.97
CA LEU A 17 7.64 -44.58 -5.72
C LEU A 17 6.87 -43.54 -4.90
N ILE A 18 6.80 -43.70 -3.58
CA ILE A 18 6.18 -42.72 -2.68
C ILE A 18 6.99 -41.43 -2.66
N LEU A 19 8.32 -41.51 -2.56
CA LEU A 19 9.19 -40.32 -2.61
C LEU A 19 9.07 -39.57 -3.93
N VAL A 20 9.02 -40.28 -5.06
CA VAL A 20 8.86 -39.66 -6.39
C VAL A 20 7.49 -38.97 -6.50
N ALA A 21 6.42 -39.60 -6.00
CA ALA A 21 5.09 -38.99 -5.98
C ALA A 21 5.07 -37.71 -5.12
N VAL A 22 5.69 -37.72 -3.94
CA VAL A 22 5.77 -36.55 -3.06
C VAL A 22 6.51 -35.39 -3.73
N CYS A 23 7.64 -35.64 -4.39
CA CYS A 23 8.38 -34.60 -5.12
C CYS A 23 7.57 -34.00 -6.27
N LEU A 24 6.80 -34.82 -7.00
CA LEU A 24 5.91 -34.36 -8.07
C LEU A 24 4.77 -33.47 -7.54
N PHE A 25 4.19 -33.80 -6.38
CA PHE A 25 3.17 -32.97 -5.74
C PHE A 25 3.71 -31.62 -5.26
N ILE A 26 4.94 -31.57 -4.74
CA ILE A 26 5.57 -30.32 -4.30
C ILE A 26 5.89 -29.41 -5.50
N HIS A 27 6.32 -29.98 -6.62
CA HIS A 27 6.56 -29.20 -7.85
C HIS A 27 5.26 -28.63 -8.42
N ALA A 28 4.19 -29.43 -8.50
CA ALA A 28 2.88 -28.99 -9.01
C ALA A 28 2.23 -27.91 -8.13
N ALA A 29 2.50 -27.90 -6.82
CA ALA A 29 1.97 -26.88 -5.90
C ALA A 29 2.69 -25.52 -5.99
N SER A 30 3.88 -25.45 -6.60
CA SER A 30 4.66 -24.21 -6.68
C SER A 30 4.15 -23.22 -7.74
N GLU A 31 3.21 -23.62 -8.61
CA GLU A 31 2.74 -22.76 -9.70
C GLU A 31 1.57 -21.83 -9.33
N SER A 32 1.01 -21.91 -8.11
CA SER A 32 -0.18 -21.13 -7.75
C SER A 32 -0.04 -20.34 -6.45
N ALA A 33 0.84 -19.34 -6.43
CA ALA A 33 0.77 -18.29 -5.41
C ALA A 33 1.24 -16.91 -5.90
N TYR A 34 1.02 -16.57 -7.16
CA TYR A 34 1.02 -15.16 -7.56
C TYR A 34 -0.39 -14.61 -7.31
N CYS A 35 -0.64 -14.15 -6.08
CA CYS A 35 -1.73 -13.20 -5.84
C CYS A 35 -1.40 -11.93 -6.62
N ILE A 36 -1.89 -11.84 -7.85
CA ILE A 36 -2.04 -10.55 -8.51
C ILE A 36 -3.11 -9.83 -7.70
N ASP A 37 -2.67 -8.99 -6.76
CA ASP A 37 -3.54 -8.02 -6.10
C ASP A 37 -4.20 -7.20 -7.21
N GLU A 38 -5.45 -7.53 -7.51
CA GLU A 38 -6.29 -6.73 -8.36
C GLU A 38 -6.39 -5.36 -7.69
N VAL A 39 -5.72 -4.35 -8.26
CA VAL A 39 -5.82 -2.98 -7.77
C VAL A 39 -7.25 -2.54 -8.08
N SER A 40 -8.16 -2.81 -7.15
CA SER A 40 -9.54 -2.36 -7.22
C SER A 40 -9.51 -0.84 -7.17
N PHE A 41 -9.73 -0.21 -8.32
CA PHE A 41 -10.12 1.19 -8.39
C PHE A 41 -11.56 1.30 -7.88
N LYS A 42 -11.75 1.11 -6.56
CA LYS A 42 -13.01 1.50 -5.93
C LYS A 42 -13.25 2.96 -6.30
N LYS A 43 -14.28 3.21 -7.10
CA LYS A 43 -14.76 4.57 -7.40
C LYS A 43 -15.33 5.12 -6.09
N TYR A 44 -14.48 5.80 -5.32
CA TYR A 44 -14.93 6.57 -4.18
C TYR A 44 -15.81 7.72 -4.70
N PRO A 45 -16.97 7.99 -4.07
CA PRO A 45 -17.88 9.03 -4.54
C PRO A 45 -17.14 10.35 -4.70
N ILE A 46 -17.42 11.02 -5.82
CA ILE A 46 -16.72 12.18 -6.37
C ILE A 46 -16.97 13.43 -5.48
N LEU A 47 -16.44 13.42 -4.26
CA LEU A 47 -16.46 14.57 -3.34
C LEU A 47 -15.08 15.25 -3.23
N SER A 48 -14.04 14.64 -3.80
CA SER A 48 -12.66 15.15 -3.75
C SER A 48 -12.15 15.59 -5.11
N ILE A 49 -11.47 16.73 -5.14
CA ILE A 49 -10.83 17.29 -6.33
C ILE A 49 -9.55 16.49 -6.60
N PRO A 50 -9.37 15.89 -7.79
CA PRO A 50 -8.14 15.21 -8.13
C PRO A 50 -6.99 16.22 -8.26
N VAL A 51 -5.87 15.94 -7.61
CA VAL A 51 -4.65 16.76 -7.66
C VAL A 51 -3.42 15.88 -7.86
N PRO A 52 -2.36 16.40 -8.48
CA PRO A 52 -1.07 15.72 -8.53
C PRO A 52 -0.50 15.47 -7.13
N SER A 53 0.47 14.56 -7.04
CA SER A 53 1.15 14.24 -5.77
C SER A 53 1.89 15.43 -5.18
N LYS A 54 2.46 16.27 -6.06
CA LYS A 54 3.10 17.56 -5.76
C LYS A 54 2.13 18.69 -6.08
N VAL A 55 1.88 19.58 -5.13
CA VAL A 55 0.87 20.63 -5.27
C VAL A 55 1.33 21.93 -4.62
N ASP A 56 0.93 23.04 -5.24
CA ASP A 56 1.02 24.39 -4.69
C ASP A 56 -0.19 24.62 -3.76
N LEU A 57 0.06 24.61 -2.44
CA LEU A 57 -0.96 24.80 -1.41
C LEU A 57 -1.65 26.16 -1.54
N THR A 58 -0.96 27.17 -2.09
CA THR A 58 -1.51 28.54 -2.22
C THR A 58 -2.59 28.63 -3.29
N LYS A 59 -2.66 27.66 -4.20
CA LYS A 59 -3.65 27.59 -5.29
C LYS A 59 -4.82 26.66 -4.98
N LEU A 60 -4.78 25.95 -3.85
CA LEU A 60 -5.84 25.02 -3.50
C LEU A 60 -7.10 25.75 -3.01
N PRO A 61 -8.29 25.39 -3.52
CA PRO A 61 -9.54 25.96 -3.03
C PRO A 61 -9.78 25.56 -1.57
N ARG A 62 -10.12 26.54 -0.73
CA ARG A 62 -10.39 26.31 0.69
C ARG A 62 -11.66 25.48 0.91
N GLY A 63 -11.69 24.71 2.00
CA GLY A 63 -12.88 23.95 2.38
C GLY A 63 -13.18 22.75 1.47
N LYS A 64 -12.20 22.30 0.68
CA LYS A 64 -12.33 21.18 -0.24
C LYS A 64 -11.44 20.01 0.18
N THR A 65 -11.85 18.81 -0.21
CA THR A 65 -11.06 17.59 -0.09
C THR A 65 -10.36 17.33 -1.42
N PHE A 66 -9.15 16.79 -1.35
CA PHE A 66 -8.30 16.52 -2.50
C PHE A 66 -7.96 15.05 -2.56
N GLN A 67 -7.77 14.51 -3.76
CA GLN A 67 -7.38 13.12 -3.98
C GLN A 67 -6.11 13.04 -4.80
N VAL A 68 -5.15 12.25 -4.32
CA VAL A 68 -3.92 11.91 -5.04
C VAL A 68 -4.05 10.47 -5.53
N ASN A 69 -3.92 10.29 -6.85
CA ASN A 69 -3.86 9.00 -7.50
C ASN A 69 -2.43 8.76 -7.99
N HIS A 70 -1.60 8.14 -7.15
CA HIS A 70 -0.22 7.81 -7.47
C HIS A 70 -0.10 6.32 -7.90
N PRO A 71 0.84 5.93 -8.77
CA PRO A 71 1.04 4.51 -9.17
C PRO A 71 1.30 3.52 -8.02
N HIS A 72 1.57 4.02 -6.81
CA HIS A 72 1.89 3.20 -5.63
C HIS A 72 0.91 3.38 -4.48
N PHE A 73 0.04 4.40 -4.52
CA PHE A 73 -0.93 4.68 -3.47
C PHE A 73 -2.05 5.60 -3.96
N ILE A 74 -3.20 5.50 -3.30
CA ILE A 74 -4.34 6.39 -3.48
C ILE A 74 -4.72 6.92 -2.10
N LEU A 75 -4.81 8.24 -1.97
CA LEU A 75 -5.19 8.89 -0.72
C LEU A 75 -6.10 10.09 -0.98
N GLN A 76 -6.92 10.43 0.00
CA GLN A 76 -7.60 11.71 0.09
C GLN A 76 -7.11 12.49 1.30
N TYR A 77 -7.12 13.80 1.18
CA TYR A 77 -6.78 14.69 2.27
C TYR A 77 -7.59 15.98 2.24
N PHE A 78 -7.70 16.60 3.40
CA PHE A 78 -8.26 17.93 3.62
C PHE A 78 -7.18 18.80 4.25
N PHE A 79 -7.07 20.04 3.77
CA PHE A 79 -6.13 21.01 4.31
C PHE A 79 -6.85 22.16 5.03
N ASN A 80 -6.43 22.29 6.28
CA ASN A 80 -6.74 23.27 7.29
C ASN A 80 -6.50 24.76 7.10
N ASN A 81 -5.62 25.11 6.16
CA ASN A 81 -4.64 26.21 6.30
C ASN A 81 -3.64 26.01 7.47
N ARG A 82 -3.72 24.91 8.21
CA ARG A 82 -2.83 24.63 9.34
C ARG A 82 -2.41 23.17 9.37
N ASP A 83 -3.36 22.26 9.45
CA ASP A 83 -3.09 20.83 9.56
C ASP A 83 -3.62 20.10 8.33
N ILE A 84 -3.01 18.95 8.04
CA ILE A 84 -3.48 18.03 7.00
C ILE A 84 -4.06 16.80 7.68
N PHE A 85 -5.28 16.44 7.28
CA PHE A 85 -5.94 15.21 7.68
C PHE A 85 -6.29 14.42 6.45
N GLY A 86 -6.21 13.09 6.51
CA GLY A 86 -6.51 12.30 5.34
C GLY A 86 -6.70 10.82 5.60
N LEU A 87 -7.06 10.12 4.53
CA LEU A 87 -7.30 8.70 4.49
C LEU A 87 -6.49 8.11 3.34
N ILE A 88 -5.65 7.12 3.64
CA ILE A 88 -4.98 6.28 2.64
C ILE A 88 -5.97 5.20 2.26
N PHE A 89 -6.50 5.24 1.05
CA PHE A 89 -7.43 4.21 0.57
C PHE A 89 -6.73 2.91 0.21
N ASN A 90 -5.58 3.03 -0.45
CA ASN A 90 -4.81 1.90 -0.93
C ASN A 90 -3.33 2.30 -1.05
N ARG A 91 -2.42 1.38 -0.76
CA ARG A 91 -1.00 1.48 -1.11
C ARG A 91 -0.41 0.10 -1.38
N LYS A 92 0.59 0.04 -2.25
CA LYS A 92 1.37 -1.18 -2.48
C LYS A 92 2.20 -1.51 -1.22
N PRO A 93 2.27 -2.78 -0.76
CA PRO A 93 2.97 -3.14 0.47
C PRO A 93 4.44 -2.70 0.53
N LYS A 94 5.14 -2.79 -0.60
CA LYS A 94 6.56 -2.44 -0.76
C LYS A 94 6.87 -0.96 -0.54
N TYR A 95 5.87 -0.07 -0.60
CA TYR A 95 6.09 1.39 -0.53
C TYR A 95 5.40 2.02 0.68
N GLY A 96 6.16 2.69 1.52
CA GLY A 96 5.67 3.70 2.44
C GLY A 96 5.31 5.01 1.75
N ILE A 97 4.81 5.97 2.53
CA ILE A 97 4.42 7.28 2.05
C ILE A 97 4.98 8.34 3.01
N ILE A 98 5.75 9.28 2.46
CA ILE A 98 6.19 10.49 3.14
C ILE A 98 5.37 11.67 2.64
N VAL A 99 4.89 12.47 3.58
CA VAL A 99 4.40 13.82 3.34
C VAL A 99 5.59 14.76 3.44
N HIS A 100 5.88 15.48 2.37
CA HIS A 100 6.89 16.53 2.31
C HIS A 100 6.17 17.87 2.19
N LEU A 101 6.21 18.65 3.28
CA LEU A 101 5.74 20.02 3.33
C LEU A 101 6.90 20.92 2.93
N CYS A 102 6.68 21.70 1.88
CA CYS A 102 7.73 22.44 1.21
C CYS A 102 7.63 23.93 1.52
N PHE A 103 8.75 24.56 1.81
CA PHE A 103 8.81 26.00 2.00
C PHE A 103 8.44 26.74 0.71
N PHE A 104 8.92 26.26 -0.44
CA PHE A 104 8.60 26.78 -1.77
C PHE A 104 7.57 25.94 -2.51
N ARG A 105 6.82 26.61 -3.40
CA ARG A 105 5.77 25.99 -4.24
C ARG A 105 6.30 24.88 -5.16
N SER A 106 7.57 24.94 -5.55
CA SER A 106 8.23 23.96 -6.43
C SER A 106 8.65 22.67 -5.72
N CYS A 107 8.64 22.66 -4.37
CA CYS A 107 9.21 21.56 -3.57
C CYS A 107 10.67 21.24 -3.92
N GLU A 108 11.45 22.27 -4.24
CA GLU A 108 12.90 22.21 -4.22
C GLU A 108 13.38 21.97 -2.78
N GLU A 109 14.49 21.24 -2.63
CA GLU A 109 15.01 20.89 -1.33
C GLU A 109 15.39 22.14 -0.52
N ASN A 110 14.80 22.27 0.67
CA ASN A 110 15.04 23.39 1.55
C ASN A 110 15.23 22.94 3.00
N PRO A 111 16.13 23.56 3.78
CA PRO A 111 16.32 23.23 5.20
C PRO A 111 15.07 23.49 6.07
N HIS A 112 14.12 24.31 5.59
CA HIS A 112 12.87 24.60 6.28
C HIS A 112 11.73 23.66 5.88
N ASP A 113 11.98 22.67 5.04
CA ASP A 113 11.00 21.67 4.70
C ASP A 113 10.73 20.71 5.87
N LEU A 114 9.50 20.21 5.95
CA LEU A 114 9.11 19.21 6.93
C LEU A 114 8.71 17.90 6.23
N LYS A 115 9.44 16.82 6.54
CA LYS A 115 9.13 15.47 6.04
C LYS A 115 8.54 14.63 7.16
N LYS A 116 7.37 14.03 6.91
CA LYS A 116 6.66 13.16 7.87
C LYS A 116 6.26 11.86 7.21
N VAL A 117 6.68 10.73 7.79
CA VAL A 117 6.20 9.41 7.37
C VAL A 117 4.75 9.24 7.83
N ILE A 118 3.83 9.00 6.89
CA ILE A 118 2.42 8.71 7.18
C ILE A 118 2.07 7.23 6.98
N ALA A 119 2.93 6.47 6.28
CA ALA A 119 2.86 5.01 6.19
C ALA A 119 4.26 4.43 5.99
N LYS A 120 4.58 3.33 6.68
CA LYS A 120 5.87 2.64 6.54
C LYS A 120 5.79 1.51 5.51
N PRO A 121 6.86 1.23 4.74
CA PRO A 121 6.94 0.04 3.89
C PRO A 121 6.68 -1.24 4.69
N GLN A 122 5.99 -2.21 4.10
CA GLN A 122 5.75 -3.57 4.64
C GLN A 122 5.02 -3.63 6.00
N VAL A 123 4.44 -2.51 6.47
CA VAL A 123 3.70 -2.45 7.73
C VAL A 123 2.21 -2.24 7.46
N PRO A 124 1.33 -3.24 7.65
CA PRO A 124 -0.11 -3.04 7.50
C PRO A 124 -0.64 -2.03 8.54
N PRO A 125 -1.81 -1.42 8.31
CA PRO A 125 -2.74 -1.63 7.20
C PRO A 125 -2.32 -0.97 5.88
N TYR A 126 -2.64 -1.62 4.76
CA TYR A 126 -2.34 -1.15 3.40
C TYR A 126 -3.45 -0.28 2.78
N GLY A 127 -4.55 -0.06 3.51
CA GLY A 127 -5.67 0.76 3.08
C GLY A 127 -6.62 1.09 4.23
N GLN A 128 -7.51 2.04 3.98
CA GLN A 128 -8.44 2.64 4.95
C GLN A 128 -7.75 3.18 6.21
N THR A 129 -6.51 3.67 6.06
CA THR A 129 -5.69 4.16 7.17
C THR A 129 -5.82 5.66 7.30
N PHE A 130 -6.29 6.17 8.44
CA PHE A 130 -6.30 7.61 8.70
C PHE A 130 -4.88 8.12 8.99
N PHE A 131 -4.56 9.32 8.51
CA PHE A 131 -3.34 10.02 8.86
C PHE A 131 -3.62 11.48 9.21
N SER A 132 -2.73 12.05 10.02
CA SER A 132 -2.71 13.48 10.30
C SER A 132 -1.27 13.99 10.32
N VAL A 133 -1.08 15.18 9.76
CA VAL A 133 0.18 15.92 9.80
C VAL A 133 -0.12 17.25 10.45
N LYS A 134 0.32 17.39 11.71
CA LYS A 134 0.18 18.64 12.46
C LYS A 134 1.38 19.53 12.18
N PHE A 135 1.13 20.80 11.86
CA PHE A 135 2.21 21.72 11.63
C PHE A 135 2.78 22.18 12.98
N PRO A 136 4.11 22.32 13.12
CA PRO A 136 4.70 22.75 14.38
C PRO A 136 4.13 24.09 14.85
N HIS A 137 3.66 24.11 16.09
CA HIS A 137 3.22 25.34 16.75
C HIS A 137 4.46 26.22 16.95
N GLN A 138 4.43 27.49 16.52
CA GLN A 138 5.50 28.51 16.60
C GLN A 138 6.40 28.69 15.36
N LEU A 139 6.08 28.10 14.21
CA LEU A 139 6.78 28.51 12.98
C LEU A 139 6.36 29.91 12.56
N GLN A 140 7.34 30.75 12.21
CA GLN A 140 7.11 32.10 11.69
C GLN A 140 6.88 32.13 10.18
N TYR A 141 6.78 30.96 9.54
CA TYR A 141 6.60 30.81 8.11
C TYR A 141 5.52 29.79 7.78
N GLU A 142 4.98 29.92 6.57
CA GLU A 142 3.97 29.01 6.03
C GLU A 142 4.57 28.13 4.93
N PHE A 143 4.17 26.86 4.90
CA PHE A 143 4.52 25.96 3.81
C PHE A 143 3.69 26.30 2.57
N GLN A 144 4.35 26.44 1.42
CA GLN A 144 3.70 26.79 0.15
C GLN A 144 3.47 25.58 -0.74
N GLY A 145 4.25 24.51 -0.56
CA GLY A 145 4.14 23.27 -1.32
C GLY A 145 3.79 22.08 -0.44
N LEU A 146 3.19 21.07 -1.06
CA LEU A 146 2.92 19.78 -0.47
C LEU A 146 3.23 18.70 -1.49
N GLU A 147 4.00 17.69 -1.11
CA GLU A 147 4.29 16.54 -1.94
C GLU A 147 4.08 15.23 -1.16
N PHE A 148 3.41 14.26 -1.77
CA PHE A 148 3.37 12.89 -1.28
C PHE A 148 4.38 12.04 -2.06
N LEU A 149 5.37 11.49 -1.37
CA LEU A 149 6.47 10.72 -1.96
C LEU A 149 6.36 9.25 -1.57
N PRO A 150 6.47 8.31 -2.53
CA PRO A 150 6.67 6.90 -2.20
C PRO A 150 8.08 6.68 -1.64
N VAL A 151 8.20 5.86 -0.60
CA VAL A 151 9.50 5.42 -0.08
C VAL A 151 9.54 3.91 0.02
N GLN A 152 10.66 3.29 -0.32
CA GLN A 152 10.84 1.84 -0.29
C GLN A 152 11.57 1.40 0.97
#